data_AF-A0A7S0Y769-F1
#
_entry.id   AF-A0A7S0Y769-F1
#
_cell.length_a   1.000
_cell.length_b   1.000
_cell.length_c   1.000
_cell.angle_alpha   90.00
_cell.angle_beta   90.00
_cell.angle_gamma   90.00
#
_symmetry.space_group_name_H-M   'P 1'
#
loop_
_entity.id
_entity.type
_entity.pdbx_description
1 polymer ?
#
loop_
_entity_poly.entity_id
_entity_poly.type
_entity_poly.pdbx_seq_one_letter_code
_entity_poly.pdbx_strand_id
1 'polypeptide(L)'
;RRGAKVPESVCAGGQWGAVDYRRMSGLCRKVYGQSLYRKHDKERYDAYLQACREAAARGDDKGPKVHTGGVLPHHITAAAEKGDAAADLQWHALVRRVAE
;
A
#
# COMPACT_ATOMS: atom_id res chain seq x y z
N ARG A 1 5.71 19.57 15.49
CA ARG A 1 4.88 18.42 15.09
C ARG A 1 4.45 18.65 13.65
N ARG A 2 5.09 18.02 12.64
CA ARG A 2 4.54 18.07 11.26
C ARG A 2 3.19 17.36 11.33
N GLY A 3 2.11 18.06 10.99
CA GLY A 3 0.75 17.51 10.99
C GLY A 3 0.76 16.13 10.36
N ALA A 4 0.10 15.19 11.02
CA ALA A 4 0.08 13.79 10.65
C ALA A 4 -0.32 13.67 9.17
N LYS A 5 0.67 13.44 8.28
CA LYS A 5 0.47 13.01 6.87
C LYS A 5 -0.06 11.58 6.85
N VAL A 6 -1.08 11.35 7.64
CA VAL A 6 -1.74 10.08 7.88
C VAL A 6 -2.97 10.12 6.98
N PRO A 7 -3.10 9.17 6.05
CA PRO A 7 -4.20 9.12 5.09
C PRO A 7 -5.58 9.34 5.72
N GLU A 8 -5.79 8.82 6.92
CA GLU A 8 -7.03 8.90 7.68
C GLU A 8 -7.45 10.35 7.98
N SER A 9 -6.50 11.25 8.26
CA SER A 9 -6.80 12.65 8.56
C SER A 9 -7.25 13.44 7.33
N VAL A 10 -6.69 13.13 6.16
CA VAL A 10 -7.04 13.82 4.90
C VAL A 10 -8.34 13.28 4.31
N CYS A 11 -8.60 11.98 4.49
CA CYS A 11 -9.85 11.35 4.09
C CYS A 11 -11.04 11.88 4.88
N ALA A 12 -10.89 12.09 6.20
CA ALA A 12 -11.94 12.68 7.03
C ALA A 12 -12.33 14.10 6.59
N GLY A 13 -11.40 14.86 6.01
CA GLY A 13 -11.65 16.18 5.44
C GLY A 13 -12.16 16.18 4.00
N GLY A 14 -12.41 15.01 3.39
CA GLY A 14 -12.81 14.88 1.98
C GLY A 14 -11.70 15.25 0.98
N GLN A 15 -10.46 15.46 1.44
CA GLN A 15 -9.32 15.89 0.63
C GLN A 15 -8.58 14.68 0.06
N TRP A 16 -9.25 13.88 -0.78
CA TRP A 16 -8.67 12.69 -1.41
C TRP A 16 -7.43 13.01 -2.26
N GLY A 17 -7.41 14.19 -2.88
CA GLY A 17 -6.25 14.72 -3.62
C GLY A 17 -4.96 14.87 -2.79
N ALA A 18 -5.06 14.99 -1.46
CA ALA A 18 -3.92 15.19 -0.57
C ALA A 18 -3.37 13.89 0.06
N VAL A 19 -3.91 12.72 -0.30
CA VAL A 19 -3.50 11.43 0.27
C VAL A 19 -2.05 11.09 -0.10
N ASP A 20 -1.22 10.90 0.93
CA ASP A 20 0.16 10.41 0.79
C ASP A 20 0.19 8.87 0.90
N TYR A 21 0.10 8.20 -0.25
CA TYR A 21 0.12 6.74 -0.32
C TYR A 21 1.41 6.08 0.15
N ARG A 22 2.52 6.84 0.23
CA ARG A 22 3.80 6.34 0.75
C ARG A 22 3.74 6.08 2.25
N ARG A 23 2.92 6.83 2.99
CA ARG A 23 2.78 6.70 4.44
C ARG A 23 1.64 5.78 4.87
N MET A 24 0.87 5.27 3.92
CA MET A 24 -0.23 4.36 4.19
C MET A 24 0.28 3.05 4.79
N SER A 25 -0.29 2.66 5.94
CA SER A 25 0.00 1.38 6.57
C SER A 25 -0.57 0.21 5.75
N GLY A 26 0.06 -0.96 5.85
CA GLY A 26 -0.42 -2.17 5.18
C GLY A 26 -1.83 -2.56 5.63
N LEU A 27 -2.13 -2.36 6.92
CA LEU A 27 -3.46 -2.64 7.49
C LEU A 27 -4.54 -1.71 6.92
N CYS A 28 -4.27 -0.40 6.86
CA CYS A 28 -5.19 0.57 6.27
C CYS A 28 -5.48 0.24 4.80
N ARG A 29 -4.44 -0.17 4.06
CA ARG A 29 -4.58 -0.59 2.66
C ARG A 29 -5.41 -1.88 2.51
N LYS A 30 -5.25 -2.85 3.43
CA LYS A 30 -6.06 -4.08 3.47
C LYS A 30 -7.54 -3.78 3.74
N VAL A 31 -7.84 -2.96 4.75
CA VAL A 31 -9.23 -2.72 5.21
C VAL A 31 -9.96 -1.74 4.30
N TYR A 32 -9.29 -0.67 3.87
CA TYR A 32 -9.93 0.47 3.20
C TYR A 32 -9.45 0.70 1.76
N GLY A 33 -8.41 0.00 1.29
CA GLY A 33 -7.80 0.24 -0.02
C GLY A 33 -8.78 0.11 -1.18
N GLN A 34 -9.50 -1.01 -1.25
CA GLN A 34 -10.47 -1.26 -2.32
C GLN A 34 -11.80 -0.52 -2.11
N SER A 35 -12.27 -0.45 -0.87
CA SER A 35 -13.61 0.02 -0.53
C SER A 35 -13.73 1.55 -0.47
N LEU A 36 -12.62 2.24 -0.19
CA LEU A 36 -12.57 3.67 0.09
C LEU A 36 -11.61 4.37 -0.89
N TYR A 37 -10.31 4.07 -0.81
CA TYR A 37 -9.29 4.81 -1.56
C TYR A 37 -9.42 4.63 -3.06
N ARG A 38 -9.59 3.39 -3.54
CA ARG A 38 -9.75 3.11 -4.96
C ARG A 38 -11.07 3.64 -5.53
N LYS A 39 -12.12 3.81 -4.70
CA LYS A 39 -13.38 4.39 -5.16
C LYS A 39 -13.29 5.90 -5.36
N HIS A 40 -12.58 6.59 -4.47
CA HIS A 40 -12.47 8.05 -4.51
C HIS A 40 -11.29 8.57 -5.33
N ASP A 41 -10.20 7.79 -5.45
CA ASP A 41 -8.98 8.22 -6.13
C ASP A 41 -8.30 7.03 -6.84
N LYS A 42 -9.05 6.45 -7.80
CA LYS A 42 -8.64 5.23 -8.52
C LYS A 42 -7.33 5.40 -9.26
N GLU A 43 -7.20 6.46 -10.04
CA GLU A 43 -6.07 6.66 -10.95
C GLU A 43 -4.75 6.80 -10.19
N ARG A 44 -4.72 7.62 -9.13
CA ARG A 44 -3.49 7.82 -8.34
C ARG A 44 -3.17 6.58 -7.50
N TYR A 45 -4.19 5.89 -7.00
CA TYR A 45 -4.01 4.66 -6.24
C TYR A 45 -3.43 3.52 -7.10
N ASP A 46 -4.02 3.28 -8.27
CA ASP A 46 -3.57 2.23 -9.19
C ASP A 46 -2.18 2.59 -9.77
N ALA A 47 -1.92 3.86 -10.09
CA ALA A 47 -0.59 4.34 -10.51
C ALA A 47 0.47 4.14 -9.42
N TYR A 48 0.14 4.39 -8.15
CA TYR A 48 1.06 4.14 -7.04
C TYR A 48 1.38 2.65 -6.87
N LEU A 49 0.38 1.77 -7.04
CA LEU A 49 0.60 0.32 -7.02
C LEU A 49 1.52 -0.13 -8.16
N GLN A 50 1.34 0.44 -9.36
CA GLN A 50 2.20 0.14 -10.49
C GLN A 50 3.63 0.63 -10.25
N ALA A 51 3.82 1.84 -9.75
CA ALA A 51 5.14 2.37 -9.39
C ALA A 51 5.84 1.50 -8.32
N CYS A 52 5.07 0.93 -7.37
CA CYS A 52 5.62 -0.02 -6.38
C CYS A 52 6.05 -1.34 -7.04
N ARG A 53 5.30 -1.85 -8.02
CA ARG A 53 5.69 -3.06 -8.80
C ARG A 53 6.97 -2.83 -9.57
N GLU A 54 7.07 -1.70 -10.25
CA GLU A 54 8.28 -1.35 -11.00
C GLU A 54 9.48 -1.13 -10.07
N ALA A 55 9.27 -0.50 -8.91
CA ALA A 55 10.32 -0.33 -7.91
C ALA A 55 10.78 -1.68 -7.31
N ALA A 56 9.84 -2.58 -7.02
CA ALA A 56 10.14 -3.93 -6.54
C ALA A 56 10.92 -4.73 -7.60
N ALA A 57 10.52 -4.65 -8.88
CA ALA A 57 11.21 -5.31 -9.98
C ALA A 57 12.62 -4.76 -10.23
N ARG A 58 12.82 -3.45 -10.06
CA ARG A 58 14.14 -2.79 -10.16
C ARG A 58 15.04 -3.05 -8.95
N GLY A 59 14.51 -3.61 -7.87
CA GLY A 59 15.26 -3.86 -6.63
C GLY A 59 15.58 -2.60 -5.82
N ASP A 60 14.93 -1.45 -6.10
CA ASP A 60 15.26 -0.16 -5.48
C ASP A 60 14.69 -0.05 -4.04
N ASP A 61 15.58 -0.05 -3.04
CA ASP A 61 15.20 0.00 -1.62
C ASP A 61 14.67 1.37 -1.14
N LYS A 62 14.90 2.44 -1.91
CA LYS A 62 14.52 3.82 -1.56
C LYS A 62 13.24 4.30 -2.26
N GLY A 63 12.74 3.54 -3.22
CA GLY A 63 11.53 3.81 -3.99
C GLY A 63 10.21 3.68 -3.21
N PRO A 64 9.08 3.88 -3.90
CA PRO A 64 7.76 3.65 -3.34
C PRO A 64 7.58 2.17 -3.00
N LYS A 65 7.15 1.88 -1.77
CA LYS A 65 6.95 0.53 -1.27
C LYS A 65 5.61 0.41 -0.57
N VAL A 66 5.03 -0.79 -0.63
CA VAL A 66 3.85 -1.15 0.15
C VAL A 66 4.35 -1.69 1.49
N HIS A 67 3.92 -1.03 2.57
CA HIS A 67 4.32 -1.45 3.92
C HIS A 67 3.64 -2.80 4.26
N THR A 68 4.44 -3.78 4.66
CA THR A 68 4.01 -5.08 5.21
C THR A 68 3.68 -5.04 6.70
N GLY A 69 4.04 -3.94 7.39
CA GLY A 69 3.78 -3.77 8.82
C GLY A 69 2.28 -3.77 9.15
N GLY A 70 1.90 -4.53 10.17
CA GLY A 70 0.52 -4.63 10.66
C GLY A 70 -0.35 -5.67 9.96
N VAL A 71 0.20 -6.47 9.03
CA VAL A 71 -0.53 -7.55 8.36
C VAL A 71 0.22 -8.87 8.53
N LEU A 72 -0.51 -9.94 8.88
CA LEU A 72 0.05 -11.28 9.07
C LEU A 72 0.26 -11.99 7.73
N PRO A 73 1.28 -12.86 7.59
CA PRO A 73 1.58 -13.53 6.32
C PRO A 73 0.41 -14.30 5.71
N HIS A 74 -0.36 -15.05 6.50
CA HIS A 74 -1.53 -15.78 6.02
C HIS A 74 -2.64 -14.88 5.48
N HIS A 75 -2.71 -13.62 5.95
CA HIS A 75 -3.64 -12.64 5.39
C HIS A 75 -3.15 -12.05 4.08
N ILE A 76 -1.82 -11.97 3.89
CA ILE A 76 -1.20 -11.50 2.66
C ILE A 76 -1.41 -12.56 1.57
N THR A 77 -1.09 -13.83 1.85
CA THR A 77 -1.29 -14.91 0.88
C THR A 77 -2.75 -15.07 0.48
N ALA A 78 -3.68 -15.11 1.44
CA ALA A 78 -5.10 -15.23 1.15
C ALA A 78 -5.68 -14.04 0.35
N ALA A 79 -5.07 -12.86 0.45
CA ALA A 79 -5.46 -11.69 -0.35
C ALA A 79 -4.81 -11.71 -1.74
N ALA A 80 -3.56 -12.17 -1.85
CA ALA A 80 -2.87 -12.33 -3.12
C ALA A 80 -3.56 -13.38 -4.01
N GLU A 81 -4.01 -14.50 -3.43
CA GLU A 81 -4.80 -15.53 -4.14
C GLU A 81 -6.12 -14.99 -4.70
N LYS A 82 -6.69 -13.96 -4.06
CA LYS A 82 -7.89 -13.26 -4.54
C LYS A 82 -7.60 -12.17 -5.58
N GLY A 83 -6.34 -12.04 -6.02
CA GLY A 83 -5.91 -11.06 -7.01
C GLY A 83 -5.63 -9.66 -6.45
N ASP A 84 -5.42 -9.49 -5.14
CA ASP A 84 -5.05 -8.20 -4.58
C ASP A 84 -3.59 -7.84 -4.91
N ALA A 85 -3.42 -6.90 -5.84
CA ALA A 85 -2.14 -6.36 -6.27
C ALA A 85 -1.27 -5.83 -5.12
N ALA A 86 -1.87 -5.29 -4.06
CA ALA A 86 -1.12 -4.78 -2.92
C ALA A 86 -0.58 -5.93 -2.05
N ALA A 87 -1.35 -7.00 -1.93
CA ALA A 87 -0.95 -8.18 -1.16
C ALA A 87 0.19 -8.94 -1.85
N ASP A 88 0.16 -9.03 -3.17
CA ASP A 88 1.24 -9.64 -3.96
C ASP A 88 2.59 -8.93 -3.76
N LEU A 89 2.57 -7.58 -3.81
CA LEU A 89 3.72 -6.74 -3.48
C LEU A 89 4.21 -6.92 -2.04
N GLN A 90 3.27 -7.04 -1.09
CA GLN A 90 3.58 -7.30 0.31
C GLN A 90 4.25 -8.67 0.50
N TRP A 91 3.80 -9.69 -0.23
CA TRP A 91 4.38 -11.03 -0.18
C TRP A 91 5.82 -11.03 -0.67
N HIS A 92 6.08 -10.44 -1.85
CA HIS A 92 7.43 -10.32 -2.39
C HIS A 92 8.37 -9.56 -1.45
N ALA A 93 7.91 -8.47 -0.83
CA ALA A 93 8.70 -7.72 0.14
C ALA A 93 9.02 -8.54 1.40
N LEU A 94 8.07 -9.38 1.85
CA LEU A 94 8.26 -10.24 3.01
C LEU A 94 9.24 -11.38 2.72
N VAL A 95 9.11 -12.04 1.58
CA VAL A 95 10.03 -13.10 1.14
C VAL A 95 11.45 -12.55 0.98
N ARG A 96 11.62 -11.37 0.36
CA ARG A 96 12.93 -10.74 0.23
C ARG A 96 13.59 -10.48 1.58
N ARG A 97 12.84 -9.94 2.54
CA ARG A 97 13.33 -9.65 3.90
C ARG A 97 13.73 -10.90 4.68
N VAL A 98 13.07 -12.04 4.45
CA VAL A 98 13.40 -13.31 5.11
C VAL A 98 14.62 -13.98 4.48
N ALA A 99 14.89 -13.70 3.20
CA ALA A 99 16.05 -14.22 2.49
C ALA A 99 17.35 -13.45 2.77
N GLU A 100 17.26 -12.25 3.36
CA GLU A 100 18.38 -11.43 3.86
C GLU A 100 18.78 -11.81 5.28
#